data_AF-A0A970N3F2-F1
#
_entry.id   AF-A0A970N3F2-F1
#
_cell.length_a   1.000
_cell.length_b   1.000
_cell.length_c   1.000
_cell.angle_alpha   90.00
_cell.angle_beta   90.00
_cell.angle_gamma   90.00
#
_symmetry.space_group_name_H-M   'P 1'
#
loop_
_entity.id
_entity.type
_entity.pdbx_description
1 polymer ?
#
loop_
_entity_poly.entity_id
_entity_poly.type
_entity_poly.pdbx_seq_one_letter_code
_entity_poly.pdbx_strand_id
1 'polypeptide(L)'
;MNIKLSEYKNPNTISDEYELDPTQEYVLIDFESELKMQSAILMSFQIMGAPPAIKNYHAWLYKNGFNINSPNPTNAFVSSFYGNRPLWMTDYSQGIVVKVDGEDDYYIVMECSSKNKGYKHSRVILTLGGCL
;
A
#
# COMPACT_ATOMS: atom_id res chain seq x y z
N MET A 1 6.78 -1.55 13.92
CA MET A 1 7.84 -0.63 13.45
C MET A 1 7.18 0.66 13.00
N ASN A 2 7.56 1.79 13.60
CA ASN A 2 6.98 3.09 13.23
C ASN A 2 7.68 3.62 11.98
N ILE A 3 6.90 4.02 10.98
CA ILE A 3 7.41 4.48 9.70
C ILE A 3 6.63 5.67 9.16
N LYS A 4 7.29 6.44 8.30
CA LYS A 4 6.67 7.42 7.42
C LYS A 4 6.94 6.96 5.98
N LEU A 5 5.90 6.60 5.23
CA LEU A 5 6.04 5.96 3.90
C LEU A 5 6.86 6.80 2.93
N SER A 6 6.70 8.12 2.96
CA SER A 6 7.40 9.05 2.07
C SER A 6 8.90 9.14 2.34
N GLU A 7 9.32 8.82 3.57
CA GLU A 7 10.71 8.95 4.03
C GLU A 7 11.38 7.59 4.27
N TYR A 8 10.60 6.51 4.30
CA TYR A 8 11.08 5.17 4.57
C TYR A 8 12.07 4.71 3.50
N LYS A 9 13.23 4.23 3.97
CA LYS A 9 14.24 3.56 3.18
C LYS A 9 14.67 2.32 3.95
N ASN A 10 14.54 1.16 3.34
CA ASN A 10 15.08 -0.07 3.93
C ASN A 10 16.50 -0.31 3.38
N PRO A 11 17.54 -0.27 4.23
CA PRO A 11 18.91 -0.56 3.79
C PRO A 11 19.13 -2.04 3.42
N ASN A 12 18.22 -2.93 3.83
CA ASN A 12 18.26 -4.37 3.56
C ASN A 12 17.02 -4.75 2.72
N THR A 13 17.05 -4.49 1.41
CA THR A 13 16.00 -4.91 0.48
C THR A 13 15.84 -6.43 0.48
N ILE A 14 14.63 -6.92 0.76
CA ILE A 14 14.34 -8.36 0.98
C ILE A 14 14.35 -9.17 -0.32
N SER A 15 14.19 -8.51 -1.48
CA SER A 15 14.10 -9.19 -2.79
C SER A 15 14.65 -8.36 -3.95
N ASP A 16 15.57 -7.42 -3.70
CA ASP A 16 16.06 -6.39 -4.65
C ASP A 16 14.99 -5.45 -5.23
N GLU A 17 13.69 -5.74 -5.07
CA GLU A 17 12.59 -5.06 -5.76
C GLU A 17 11.63 -4.31 -4.83
N TYR A 18 11.52 -4.75 -3.58
CA TYR A 18 10.62 -4.18 -2.58
C TYR A 18 11.37 -3.81 -1.31
N GLU A 19 11.02 -2.66 -0.73
CA GLU A 19 11.65 -2.18 0.51
C GLU A 19 10.81 -2.51 1.73
N LEU A 20 9.47 -2.60 1.58
CA LEU A 20 8.59 -2.98 2.69
C LEU A 20 8.55 -4.50 2.88
N ASP A 21 8.77 -4.95 4.10
CA ASP A 21 8.65 -6.35 4.50
C ASP A 21 7.20 -6.69 4.85
N PRO A 22 6.49 -7.53 4.08
CA PRO A 22 5.13 -7.89 4.44
C PRO A 22 5.00 -8.70 5.74
N THR A 23 6.10 -9.24 6.27
CA THR A 23 6.16 -9.95 7.56
C THR A 23 6.47 -9.00 8.73
N GLN A 24 6.64 -7.71 8.47
CA GLN A 24 6.84 -6.70 9.48
C GLN A 24 5.53 -5.96 9.78
N GLU A 25 5.21 -5.83 11.06
CA GLU A 25 4.13 -4.94 11.52
C GLU A 25 4.59 -3.48 11.41
N TYR A 26 3.96 -2.71 10.51
CA TYR A 26 4.22 -1.28 10.35
C TYR A 26 3.11 -0.44 10.96
N VAL A 27 3.50 0.65 11.61
CA VAL A 27 2.61 1.68 12.15
C VAL A 27 2.99 3.01 11.53
N LEU A 28 2.09 3.62 10.77
CA LEU A 28 2.27 4.91 10.13
C LEU A 28 2.23 6.00 11.20
N ILE A 29 3.28 6.81 11.27
CA ILE A 29 3.33 8.03 12.08
C ILE A 29 3.13 9.25 11.19
N ASP A 30 2.72 10.38 11.79
CA ASP A 30 2.50 11.63 11.05
C ASP A 30 1.48 11.46 9.89
N PHE A 31 0.37 10.76 10.17
CA PHE A 31 -0.59 10.33 9.16
C PHE A 31 -1.21 11.50 8.38
N GLU A 32 -1.46 12.64 9.02
CA GLU A 32 -1.95 13.84 8.33
C GLU A 32 -0.99 14.34 7.23
N SER A 33 0.31 14.29 7.50
CA SER A 33 1.36 14.66 6.55
C SER A 33 1.44 13.64 5.42
N GLU A 34 1.34 12.35 5.75
CA GLU A 34 1.23 11.28 4.76
C GLU A 34 0.01 11.47 3.86
N LEU A 35 -1.17 11.76 4.39
CA LEU A 35 -2.39 11.99 3.60
C LEU A 35 -2.21 13.10 2.55
N LYS A 36 -1.47 14.17 2.86
CA LYS A 36 -1.13 15.23 1.90
C LYS A 36 -0.25 14.70 0.77
N MET A 37 0.78 13.92 1.11
CA MET A 37 1.66 13.29 0.13
C MET A 37 0.91 12.28 -0.75
N GLN A 38 0.07 11.44 -0.13
CA GLN A 38 -0.78 10.47 -0.83
C GLN A 38 -1.76 11.16 -1.77
N SER A 39 -2.36 12.27 -1.35
CA SER A 39 -3.24 13.08 -2.20
C SER A 39 -2.49 13.62 -3.43
N ALA A 40 -1.26 14.13 -3.24
CA ALA A 40 -0.43 14.59 -4.35
C ALA A 40 -0.05 13.46 -5.32
N ILE A 41 0.26 12.26 -4.81
CA ILE A 41 0.53 11.07 -5.62
C ILE A 41 -0.70 10.70 -6.45
N LEU A 42 -1.89 10.64 -5.84
CA LEU A 42 -3.13 10.32 -6.55
C LEU A 42 -3.48 11.38 -7.61
N MET A 43 -3.25 12.66 -7.34
CA MET A 43 -3.42 13.73 -8.35
C MET A 43 -2.45 13.54 -9.51
N SER A 44 -1.22 13.10 -9.25
CA SER A 44 -0.23 12.84 -10.30
C SER A 44 -0.69 11.75 -11.27
N PHE A 45 -1.47 10.77 -10.80
CA PHE A 45 -2.03 9.72 -11.67
C PHE A 45 -3.02 10.27 -12.69
N GLN A 46 -3.70 11.39 -12.39
CA GLN A 46 -4.62 12.03 -13.33
C GLN A 46 -3.86 12.76 -14.45
N ILE A 47 -2.63 13.22 -14.18
CA ILE A 47 -1.83 13.99 -15.13
C ILE A 47 -0.90 13.07 -15.94
N MET A 48 -0.22 12.15 -15.26
CA MET A 48 0.81 11.28 -15.84
C MET A 48 0.27 9.88 -16.22
N GLY A 49 -0.96 9.55 -15.81
CA GLY A 49 -1.53 8.21 -15.91
C GLY A 49 -1.12 7.31 -14.74
N ALA A 50 -2.03 6.46 -14.26
CA ALA A 50 -1.78 5.57 -13.14
C ALA A 50 -0.70 4.50 -13.43
N PRO A 51 0.08 4.07 -12.42
CA PRO A 51 1.07 3.01 -12.61
C PRO A 51 0.39 1.68 -12.99
N PRO A 52 1.05 0.83 -13.80
CA PRO A 52 0.56 -0.53 -14.10
C PRO A 52 0.21 -1.34 -12.85
N ALA A 53 0.92 -1.10 -11.74
CA ALA A 53 0.68 -1.68 -10.43
C ALA A 53 -0.77 -1.60 -9.92
N ILE A 54 -1.55 -0.57 -10.30
CA ILE A 54 -2.96 -0.45 -9.92
C ILE A 54 -3.80 -1.65 -10.39
N LYS A 55 -3.42 -2.28 -11.51
CA LYS A 55 -4.11 -3.49 -12.00
C LYS A 55 -3.97 -4.66 -11.04
N ASN A 56 -2.87 -4.77 -10.29
CA ASN A 56 -2.69 -5.82 -9.30
C ASN A 56 -3.63 -5.64 -8.12
N TYR A 57 -3.83 -4.38 -7.68
CA TYR A 57 -4.83 -4.07 -6.66
C TYR A 57 -6.24 -4.43 -7.13
N HIS A 58 -6.63 -4.05 -8.34
CA HIS A 58 -7.95 -4.41 -8.90
C HIS A 58 -8.13 -5.92 -9.04
N ALA A 59 -7.09 -6.65 -9.47
CA ALA A 59 -7.12 -8.10 -9.55
C ALA A 59 -7.27 -8.75 -8.16
N TRP A 60 -6.59 -8.20 -7.16
CA TRP A 60 -6.73 -8.65 -5.77
C TRP A 60 -8.15 -8.39 -5.23
N LEU A 61 -8.72 -7.21 -5.46
CA LEU A 61 -10.11 -6.91 -5.08
C LEU A 61 -11.08 -7.90 -5.71
N TYR A 62 -10.99 -8.09 -7.03
CA TYR A 62 -11.83 -9.02 -7.77
C TYR A 62 -11.74 -10.46 -7.23
N LYS A 63 -10.53 -10.96 -7.01
CA LYS A 63 -10.29 -12.33 -6.54
C LYS A 63 -10.89 -12.59 -5.15
N ASN A 64 -10.97 -11.57 -4.30
CA ASN A 64 -11.48 -11.66 -2.95
C ASN A 64 -12.95 -11.21 -2.82
N GLY A 65 -13.64 -10.95 -3.93
CA GLY A 65 -15.06 -10.59 -3.95
C GLY A 65 -15.36 -9.15 -3.53
N PHE A 66 -14.35 -8.27 -3.49
CA PHE A 66 -14.53 -6.85 -3.22
C PHE A 66 -14.91 -6.08 -4.49
N ASN A 67 -15.58 -4.95 -4.32
CA ASN A 67 -15.98 -4.11 -5.44
C ASN A 67 -14.79 -3.32 -5.98
N ILE A 68 -14.47 -3.47 -7.27
CA ILE A 68 -13.31 -2.81 -7.90
C ILE A 68 -13.51 -1.29 -8.02
N ASN A 69 -14.75 -0.85 -8.23
CA ASN A 69 -15.10 0.56 -8.43
C ASN A 69 -15.37 1.30 -7.11
N SER A 70 -15.70 0.55 -6.06
CA SER A 70 -15.92 1.06 -4.70
C SER A 70 -15.30 0.08 -3.71
N PRO A 71 -13.96 0.06 -3.58
CA PRO A 71 -13.26 -0.90 -2.75
C PRO A 71 -13.78 -0.90 -1.31
N ASN A 72 -14.13 -2.09 -0.83
CA ASN A 72 -14.74 -2.32 0.47
C ASN A 72 -14.06 -3.45 1.29
N PRO A 73 -12.71 -3.53 1.34
CA PRO A 73 -12.04 -4.46 2.23
C PRO A 73 -12.35 -4.12 3.70
N THR A 74 -12.52 -5.15 4.53
CA THR A 74 -12.85 -4.98 5.95
C THR A 74 -11.63 -5.17 6.84
N ASN A 75 -11.58 -4.49 7.98
CA ASN A 75 -10.57 -4.64 9.02
C ASN A 75 -10.40 -6.11 9.44
N ALA A 76 -11.52 -6.82 9.61
CA ALA A 76 -11.51 -8.25 9.97
C ALA A 76 -10.85 -9.14 8.91
N PHE A 77 -10.99 -8.81 7.62
CA PHE A 77 -10.37 -9.57 6.55
C PHE A 77 -8.86 -9.30 6.48
N VAL A 78 -8.47 -8.02 6.49
CA VAL A 78 -7.08 -7.61 6.26
C VAL A 78 -6.19 -7.81 7.48
N SER A 79 -6.74 -7.87 8.70
CA SER A 79 -5.96 -8.05 9.93
C SER A 79 -5.11 -9.31 9.92
N SER A 80 -5.59 -10.40 9.30
CA SER A 80 -4.84 -11.66 9.16
C SER A 80 -3.58 -11.57 8.30
N PHE A 81 -3.37 -10.46 7.59
CA PHE A 81 -2.20 -10.21 6.75
C PHE A 81 -1.20 -9.26 7.42
N TYR A 82 -1.63 -8.49 8.41
CA TYR A 82 -0.79 -7.52 9.12
C TYR A 82 0.42 -8.21 9.76
N GLY A 83 1.63 -7.82 9.34
CA GLY A 83 2.88 -8.42 9.83
C GLY A 83 3.05 -9.92 9.59
N ASN A 84 2.28 -10.50 8.67
CA ASN A 84 2.28 -11.95 8.44
C ASN A 84 2.65 -12.31 7.00
N ARG A 85 2.00 -11.68 6.02
CA ARG A 85 2.18 -11.97 4.59
C ARG A 85 1.55 -10.88 3.72
N PRO A 86 1.97 -10.71 2.46
CA PRO A 86 1.39 -9.70 1.61
C PRO A 86 -0.05 -10.08 1.20
N LEU A 87 -0.87 -9.06 0.93
CA LEU A 87 -2.18 -9.21 0.29
C LEU A 87 -2.01 -9.80 -1.12
N TRP A 88 -1.04 -9.27 -1.86
CA TRP A 88 -0.54 -9.81 -3.12
C TRP A 88 0.95 -9.47 -3.27
N MET A 89 1.65 -10.27 -4.06
CA MET A 89 3.01 -9.99 -4.49
C MET A 89 3.16 -10.43 -5.94
N THR A 90 3.70 -9.55 -6.77
CA THR A 90 3.90 -9.77 -8.21
C THR A 90 5.22 -9.14 -8.63
N ASP A 91 5.54 -9.21 -9.92
CA ASP A 91 6.65 -8.48 -10.53
C ASP A 91 6.47 -6.95 -10.58
N TYR A 92 5.24 -6.46 -10.42
CA TYR A 92 4.90 -5.03 -10.57
C TYR A 92 4.52 -4.34 -9.26
N SER A 93 3.91 -5.05 -8.32
CA SER A 93 3.68 -4.50 -6.99
C SER A 93 3.47 -5.57 -5.95
N GLN A 94 3.64 -5.15 -4.70
CA GLN A 94 3.09 -5.83 -3.56
C GLN A 94 2.06 -4.96 -2.85
N GLY A 95 1.14 -5.62 -2.17
CA GLY A 95 0.19 -4.99 -1.26
C GLY A 95 0.44 -5.47 0.16
N ILE A 96 0.58 -4.55 1.09
CA ILE A 96 0.76 -4.86 2.51
C ILE A 96 -0.30 -4.16 3.34
N VAL A 97 -0.46 -4.66 4.57
CA VAL A 97 -1.36 -4.07 5.56
C VAL A 97 -0.52 -3.31 6.57
N VAL A 98 -0.94 -2.09 6.90
CA VAL A 98 -0.33 -1.24 7.92
C VAL A 98 -1.40 -0.71 8.86
N LYS A 99 -0.98 -0.20 10.02
CA LYS A 99 -1.83 0.57 10.94
C LYS A 99 -1.43 2.03 10.96
N VAL A 100 -2.28 2.89 11.50
CA VAL A 100 -1.94 4.27 11.86
C VAL A 100 -1.80 4.36 13.38
N ASP A 101 -0.84 5.15 13.85
CA ASP A 101 -0.65 5.36 15.28
C ASP A 101 -1.89 6.02 15.92
N GLY A 102 -2.43 5.41 16.97
CA GLY A 102 -3.63 5.89 17.66
C GLY A 102 -4.97 5.53 17.00
N GLU A 103 -4.97 4.75 15.92
CA GLU A 103 -6.19 4.25 15.26
C GLU A 103 -6.28 2.72 15.30
N ASP A 104 -7.50 2.19 15.42
CA ASP A 104 -7.76 0.74 15.37
C ASP A 104 -7.92 0.20 13.94
N ASP A 105 -7.89 1.09 12.94
CA ASP A 105 -8.10 0.77 11.53
C ASP A 105 -6.84 0.25 10.84
N TYR A 106 -7.06 -0.63 9.87
CA TYR A 106 -6.04 -1.11 8.96
C TYR A 106 -6.10 -0.40 7.63
N TYR A 107 -4.93 -0.21 7.03
CA TYR A 107 -4.74 0.47 5.76
C TYR A 107 -4.02 -0.43 4.79
N ILE A 108 -4.42 -0.38 3.52
CA ILE A 108 -3.75 -1.09 2.43
C ILE A 108 -2.74 -0.16 1.78
N VAL A 109 -1.47 -0.56 1.78
CA VAL A 109 -0.39 0.13 1.08
C VAL A 109 0.05 -0.72 -0.11
N MET A 110 0.08 -0.12 -1.28
CA MET A 110 0.72 -0.69 -2.46
C MET A 110 2.12 -0.12 -2.60
N GLU A 111 3.13 -0.99 -2.71
CA GLU A 111 4.47 -0.60 -3.13
C GLU A 111 4.70 -1.00 -4.58
N CYS A 112 5.05 -0.02 -5.41
CA CYS A 112 5.41 -0.25 -6.80
C CYS A 112 6.82 -0.82 -6.91
N SER A 113 6.96 -1.84 -7.75
CA SER A 113 8.25 -2.39 -8.11
C SER A 113 9.03 -1.43 -9.03
N SER A 114 10.32 -1.68 -9.24
CA SER A 114 11.16 -0.95 -10.19
C SER A 114 10.71 -1.07 -11.65
N LYS A 115 9.89 -2.08 -11.97
CA LYS A 115 9.26 -2.24 -13.30
C LYS A 115 8.19 -1.17 -13.61
N ASN A 116 7.72 -0.40 -12.62
CA ASN A 116 6.80 0.71 -12.87
C ASN A 116 7.58 1.97 -13.24
N LYS A 117 7.81 2.16 -14.54
CA LYS A 117 8.47 3.36 -15.06
C LYS A 117 7.74 4.63 -14.60
N GLY A 118 8.47 5.56 -14.00
CA GLY A 118 7.93 6.80 -13.42
C GLY A 118 7.39 6.67 -11.98
N TYR A 119 7.27 5.45 -11.45
CA TYR A 119 6.68 5.16 -10.13
C TYR A 119 7.50 4.15 -9.33
N LYS A 120 8.80 4.01 -9.63
CA LYS A 120 9.69 3.06 -8.97
C LYS A 120 9.66 3.25 -7.44
N HIS A 121 9.39 2.17 -6.71
CA HIS A 121 9.29 2.14 -5.23
C HIS A 121 8.30 3.15 -4.63
N SER A 122 7.39 3.69 -5.44
CA SER A 122 6.33 4.58 -4.94
C SER A 122 5.38 3.77 -4.07
N ARG A 123 5.01 4.35 -2.92
CA ARG A 123 4.11 3.75 -1.93
C ARG A 123 2.81 4.53 -1.90
N VAL A 124 1.71 3.83 -2.09
CA VAL A 124 0.39 4.43 -2.25
C VAL A 124 -0.56 3.81 -1.23
N ILE A 125 -1.18 4.65 -0.39
CA ILE A 125 -2.29 4.22 0.46
C ILE A 125 -3.54 4.12 -0.42
N LEU A 126 -4.06 2.91 -0.55
CA LEU A 126 -5.20 2.61 -1.43
C LEU A 126 -6.56 2.78 -0.73
N THR A 127 -6.55 2.86 0.61
CA THR A 127 -7.73 3.00 1.47
C THR A 127 -7.57 4.23 2.37
N LEU A 128 -7.65 5.43 1.81
CA LEU A 128 -7.38 6.68 2.56
C LEU A 128 -8.30 6.91 3.76
N GLY A 129 -9.49 6.30 3.79
CA GLY A 129 -10.43 6.34 4.91
C GLY A 129 -10.43 5.09 5.78
N GLY A 130 -9.38 4.26 5.72
CA GLY A 130 -9.31 2.98 6.41
C GLY A 130 -10.05 1.85 5.68
N CYS A 131 -9.88 0.63 6.19
CA CYS A 131 -10.72 -0.51 5.84
C CYS A 131 -12.01 -0.48 6.68
N LEU A 132 -13.10 -1.07 6.16
CA LEU A 132 -14.42 -1.05 6.79
C LEU A 132 -14.56 -1.94 8.03
#